data_AF-A0A2C9LRU5-F1
#
_entry.id   AF-A0A2C9LRU5-F1
#
_cell.length_a   1.000
_cell.length_b   1.000
_cell.length_c   1.000
_cell.angle_alpha   90.00
_cell.angle_beta   90.00
_cell.angle_gamma   90.00
#
_symmetry.space_group_name_H-M   'P 1'
#
loop_
_entity.id
_entity.type
_entity.pdbx_description
1 polymer ?
#
loop_
_entity_poly.entity_id
_entity_poly.type
_entity_poly.pdbx_seq_one_letter_code
_entity_poly.pdbx_strand_id
1 'polypeptide(L)'
;MSVITKVPETNLWEEICKEFAALRSWETDNDNKSVSTDYLDFDASKHTPVFYGKIFTGMFADADVTADFDPAVSHPACIGFSFAEKLAKPASPKPPPPPDKYTCSPTEYLNFYIYPTLLPALEAMLKQAKVEKCFERKRTKFNACDYLTEYLYRYNFQILFFC
;
A
#
# COMPACT_ATOMS: atom_id res chain seq x y z
N MET A 1 19.32 -39.78 52.95
CA MET A 1 19.75 -38.51 52.32
C MET A 1 19.45 -38.60 50.84
N SER A 2 18.52 -37.78 50.33
CA SER A 2 18.16 -37.76 48.91
C SER A 2 19.05 -36.77 48.16
N VAL A 3 19.76 -37.26 47.15
CA VAL A 3 20.60 -36.46 46.27
C VAL A 3 19.75 -35.96 45.12
N ILE A 4 19.52 -34.65 45.07
CA ILE A 4 18.86 -33.99 43.93
C ILE A 4 19.93 -33.74 42.86
N THR A 5 19.91 -34.53 41.79
CA THR A 5 20.68 -34.23 40.58
C THR A 5 19.88 -33.26 39.72
N LYS A 6 20.46 -32.09 39.40
CA LYS A 6 19.88 -31.15 38.44
C LYS A 6 20.23 -31.65 37.03
N VAL A 7 19.23 -32.05 36.26
CA VAL A 7 19.39 -32.30 34.82
C VAL A 7 19.57 -30.94 34.15
N PRO A 8 20.64 -30.71 33.37
CA PRO A 8 20.81 -29.46 32.65
C PRO A 8 19.77 -29.38 31.54
N GLU A 9 18.95 -28.32 31.57
CA GLU A 9 17.96 -28.06 30.52
C GLU A 9 18.68 -27.70 29.21
N THR A 10 18.21 -28.27 28.11
CA THR A 10 18.79 -28.04 26.78
C THR A 10 18.48 -26.63 26.32
N ASN A 11 19.50 -25.91 25.83
CA ASN A 11 19.36 -24.55 25.32
C ASN A 11 18.50 -24.55 24.05
N LEU A 12 17.23 -24.17 24.19
CA LEU A 12 16.25 -24.08 23.08
C LEU A 12 16.81 -23.35 21.85
N TRP A 13 17.65 -22.34 22.06
CA TRP A 13 18.32 -21.60 20.99
C TRP A 13 19.30 -22.44 20.17
N GLU A 14 20.04 -23.35 20.81
CA GLU A 14 20.96 -24.26 20.11
C GLU A 14 20.18 -25.25 19.25
N GLU A 15 19.01 -25.67 19.72
CA GLU A 15 18.11 -26.56 18.99
C GLU A 15 17.51 -25.86 17.76
N ILE A 16 17.02 -24.63 17.91
CA ILE A 16 16.52 -23.81 16.79
C ILE A 16 17.61 -23.54 15.74
N CYS A 17 18.82 -23.20 16.17
CA CYS A 17 19.95 -22.99 15.26
C CYS A 17 20.32 -24.26 14.48
N LYS A 18 20.25 -25.43 15.15
CA LYS A 18 20.52 -26.73 14.54
C LYS A 18 19.45 -27.12 13.52
N GLU A 19 18.17 -26.87 13.81
CA GLU A 19 17.08 -27.10 12.86
C GLU A 19 17.20 -26.22 11.61
N PHE A 20 17.49 -24.92 11.77
CA PHE A 20 17.64 -24.02 10.63
C PHE A 20 18.85 -24.34 9.74
N ALA A 21 19.95 -24.81 10.35
CA ALA A 21 21.11 -25.27 9.60
C ALA A 21 20.81 -26.56 8.80
N ALA A 22 19.98 -27.46 9.35
CA ALA A 22 19.58 -28.69 8.68
C ALA A 22 18.54 -28.47 7.56
N LEU A 23 17.71 -27.42 7.69
CA LEU A 23 16.70 -27.04 6.68
C LEU A 23 17.27 -26.26 5.48
N ARG A 24 18.49 -25.71 5.58
CA ARG A 24 19.16 -25.18 4.40
C ARG A 24 19.63 -26.33 3.52
N SER A 25 18.84 -26.67 2.51
CA SER A 25 19.36 -27.27 1.30
C SER A 25 20.40 -26.30 0.73
N TRP A 26 21.66 -26.70 0.82
CA TRP A 26 22.85 -26.14 0.19
C TRP A 26 22.67 -25.80 -1.31
N GLU A 27 21.88 -24.80 -1.67
CA GLU A 27 22.21 -24.04 -2.87
C GLU A 27 23.36 -23.13 -2.48
N THR A 28 24.57 -23.56 -2.84
CA THR A 28 25.74 -22.70 -2.85
C THR A 28 25.37 -21.48 -3.68
N ASP A 29 25.27 -20.31 -3.04
CA ASP A 29 25.04 -19.03 -3.70
C ASP A 29 26.21 -18.80 -4.68
N ASN A 30 26.02 -19.21 -5.93
CA ASN A 30 26.95 -18.93 -7.01
C ASN A 30 26.53 -17.60 -7.62
N ASP A 31 27.20 -16.52 -7.21
CA ASP A 31 26.99 -15.15 -7.72
C ASP A 31 27.03 -15.06 -9.25
N ASN A 32 27.63 -16.04 -9.92
CA ASN A 32 27.72 -16.13 -11.38
C ASN A 32 26.37 -16.42 -12.08
N LYS A 33 25.32 -16.82 -11.34
CA LYS A 33 23.95 -16.94 -11.88
C LYS A 33 23.28 -15.58 -12.09
N SER A 34 23.70 -14.53 -11.38
CA SER A 34 23.07 -13.20 -11.46
C SER A 34 23.37 -12.44 -12.75
N VAL A 35 24.29 -12.92 -13.59
CA VAL A 35 24.79 -12.22 -14.79
C VAL A 35 24.26 -12.85 -16.10
N SER A 36 23.59 -13.99 -16.06
CA SER A 36 22.99 -14.58 -17.27
C SER A 36 21.69 -13.86 -17.62
N THR A 37 21.79 -12.71 -18.31
CA THR A 37 20.64 -12.15 -19.01
C THR A 37 20.41 -12.96 -20.28
N ASP A 38 19.43 -13.86 -20.26
CA ASP A 38 18.96 -14.51 -21.46
C ASP A 38 18.36 -13.45 -22.40
N TYR A 39 19.03 -13.21 -23.53
CA TYR A 39 18.52 -12.34 -24.58
C TYR A 39 17.38 -13.06 -25.29
N LEU A 40 16.15 -12.67 -24.97
CA LEU A 40 14.98 -13.05 -25.74
C LEU A 40 14.73 -11.98 -26.79
N ASP A 41 14.58 -12.40 -28.05
CA ASP A 41 14.18 -11.50 -29.12
C ASP A 41 12.79 -10.93 -28.83
N PHE A 42 12.66 -9.63 -29.03
CA PHE A 42 11.40 -8.92 -28.79
C PHE A 42 10.34 -9.36 -29.81
N ASP A 43 9.26 -9.95 -29.32
CA ASP A 43 8.13 -10.38 -30.12
C ASP A 43 6.93 -9.43 -29.88
N ALA A 44 6.70 -8.52 -30.82
CA ALA A 44 5.62 -7.53 -30.73
C ALA A 44 4.23 -8.16 -30.56
N SER A 45 4.02 -9.40 -31.02
CA SER A 45 2.73 -10.10 -30.88
C SER A 45 2.44 -10.52 -29.42
N LYS A 46 3.47 -10.64 -28.59
CA LYS A 46 3.37 -11.02 -27.17
C LYS A 46 3.32 -9.83 -26.22
N HIS A 47 3.53 -8.61 -26.73
CA HIS A 47 3.61 -7.41 -25.91
C HIS A 47 2.46 -6.44 -26.20
N THR A 48 1.84 -5.91 -25.14
CA THR A 48 0.85 -4.84 -25.27
C THR A 48 1.58 -3.49 -25.43
N PRO A 49 1.26 -2.69 -26.46
CA PRO A 49 1.89 -1.38 -26.64
C PRO A 49 1.53 -0.43 -25.50
N VAL A 50 2.43 0.52 -25.21
CA VAL A 50 2.25 1.51 -24.15
C VAL A 50 2.00 2.89 -24.76
N PHE A 51 0.84 3.48 -24.47
CA PHE A 51 0.51 4.86 -24.88
C PHE A 51 0.48 5.78 -23.65
N TYR A 52 1.48 6.65 -23.53
CA TYR A 52 1.62 7.50 -22.35
C TYR A 52 0.45 8.48 -22.22
N GLY A 53 -0.17 8.53 -21.03
CA GLY A 53 -1.20 9.50 -20.69
C GLY A 53 -2.56 9.29 -21.38
N LYS A 54 -2.72 8.20 -22.14
CA LYS A 54 -3.99 7.87 -22.80
C LYS A 54 -4.50 6.52 -22.35
N ILE A 55 -5.82 6.44 -22.15
CA ILE A 55 -6.50 5.17 -22.01
C ILE A 55 -6.77 4.69 -23.44
N PHE A 56 -6.45 3.43 -23.73
CA PHE A 56 -6.64 2.85 -25.06
C PHE A 56 -7.24 1.47 -24.93
N THR A 57 -7.96 1.03 -25.95
CA THR A 57 -8.49 -0.33 -26.06
C THR A 57 -8.10 -0.91 -27.42
N GLY A 58 -7.61 -2.15 -27.42
CA GLY A 58 -7.40 -2.89 -28.65
C GLY A 58 -8.74 -3.20 -29.30
N MET A 59 -8.87 -2.94 -30.59
CA MET A 59 -10.03 -3.29 -31.39
C MET A 59 -9.65 -4.47 -32.28
N PHE A 60 -10.39 -5.55 -32.18
CA PHE A 60 -10.36 -6.62 -33.19
C PHE A 60 -11.47 -6.30 -34.19
N ALA A 61 -11.09 -5.80 -35.37
CA ALA A 61 -12.04 -5.56 -36.45
C ALA A 61 -11.85 -6.65 -37.51
N ASP A 62 -12.96 -7.25 -37.96
CA ASP A 62 -12.98 -8.24 -39.05
C ASP A 62 -12.75 -7.62 -40.44
N ALA A 63 -12.66 -6.29 -40.52
CA ALA A 63 -12.38 -5.51 -41.72
C ALA A 63 -10.93 -4.98 -41.71
N ASP A 64 -10.38 -4.68 -42.89
CA ASP A 64 -9.04 -4.14 -43.06
C ASP A 64 -8.84 -2.84 -42.26
N VAL A 65 -8.14 -2.97 -41.13
CA VAL A 65 -7.89 -1.89 -40.15
C VAL A 65 -7.03 -0.76 -40.75
N THR A 66 -6.38 -1.01 -41.89
CA THR A 66 -5.53 -0.01 -42.55
C THR A 66 -6.29 0.93 -43.48
N ALA A 67 -7.55 0.61 -43.83
CA ALA A 67 -8.33 1.39 -44.78
C ALA A 67 -8.71 2.79 -44.26
N ASP A 68 -8.88 2.93 -42.94
CA ASP A 68 -9.27 4.19 -42.28
C ASP A 68 -8.08 4.97 -41.70
N PHE A 69 -6.84 4.57 -42.03
CA PHE A 69 -5.64 5.21 -41.50
C PHE A 69 -5.33 6.53 -42.23
N ASP A 70 -5.44 7.65 -41.51
CA ASP A 70 -4.98 8.96 -41.97
C ASP A 70 -3.64 9.32 -41.29
N PRO A 71 -2.52 9.43 -42.05
CA PRO A 71 -1.21 9.79 -41.51
C PRO A 71 -1.12 11.25 -41.02
N ALA A 72 -2.04 12.13 -41.44
CA ALA A 72 -2.09 13.51 -40.96
C ALA A 72 -2.72 13.62 -39.57
N VAL A 73 -3.53 12.63 -39.16
CA VAL A 73 -4.32 12.64 -37.93
C VAL A 73 -3.83 11.62 -36.90
N SER A 74 -3.23 10.51 -37.34
CA SER A 74 -2.82 9.42 -36.44
C SER A 74 -1.47 8.81 -36.78
N HIS A 75 -0.76 8.31 -35.76
CA HIS A 75 0.51 7.58 -35.96
C HIS A 75 0.22 6.12 -36.34
N PRO A 76 0.98 5.49 -37.26
CA PRO A 76 0.72 4.11 -37.68
C PRO A 76 0.77 3.09 -36.53
N ALA A 77 1.49 3.39 -35.45
CA ALA A 77 1.48 2.57 -34.23
C ALA A 77 0.13 2.57 -33.46
N CYS A 78 -0.80 3.45 -33.83
CA CYS A 78 -2.15 3.50 -33.25
C CYS A 78 -3.17 2.64 -34.01
N ILE A 79 -2.80 2.06 -35.15
CA ILE A 79 -3.68 1.20 -35.95
C ILE A 79 -4.13 0.01 -35.08
N GLY A 80 -5.43 -0.24 -35.03
CA GLY A 80 -6.02 -1.29 -34.18
C GLY A 80 -6.26 -0.89 -32.73
N PHE A 81 -6.02 0.38 -32.35
CA PHE A 81 -6.30 0.89 -31.01
C PHE A 81 -7.22 2.11 -31.07
N SER A 82 -8.26 2.13 -30.23
CA SER A 82 -9.06 3.34 -29.99
C SER A 82 -8.69 3.97 -28.66
N PHE A 83 -8.53 5.29 -28.64
CA PHE A 83 -8.23 6.04 -27.43
C PHE A 83 -9.53 6.48 -26.76
N ALA A 84 -9.70 6.09 -25.50
CA ALA A 84 -10.79 6.58 -24.68
C ALA A 84 -10.39 7.92 -24.07
N GLU A 85 -11.20 8.95 -24.32
CA GLU A 85 -11.09 10.19 -23.57
C GLU A 85 -11.54 9.92 -22.14
N LYS A 86 -10.68 10.27 -21.17
CA LYS A 86 -10.98 10.13 -19.75
C LYS A 86 -12.19 11.01 -19.45
N LEU A 87 -13.38 10.41 -19.42
CA LEU A 87 -14.62 11.10 -19.06
C LEU A 87 -14.36 11.92 -17.80
N ALA A 88 -14.68 13.21 -17.85
CA ALA A 88 -14.61 14.09 -16.70
C ALA A 88 -15.34 13.38 -15.55
N LYS A 89 -14.61 13.13 -14.45
CA LYS A 89 -15.15 12.46 -13.27
C LYS A 89 -16.47 13.17 -12.94
N PRO A 90 -17.62 12.49 -12.95
CA PRO A 90 -18.89 13.15 -12.64
C PRO A 90 -18.72 13.81 -11.28
N ALA A 91 -19.14 15.08 -11.18
CA ALA A 91 -19.03 15.86 -9.95
C ALA A 91 -19.54 14.99 -8.80
N SER A 92 -18.66 14.75 -7.83
CA SER A 92 -18.99 13.87 -6.70
C SER A 92 -20.31 14.36 -6.10
N PRO A 93 -21.29 13.47 -5.86
CA PRO A 93 -22.54 13.87 -5.23
C PRO A 93 -22.20 14.60 -3.92
N LYS A 94 -22.94 15.68 -3.63
CA LYS A 94 -22.78 16.42 -2.38
C LYS A 94 -22.79 15.42 -1.22
N PRO A 95 -21.86 15.53 -0.26
CA PRO A 95 -21.81 14.60 0.86
C PRO A 95 -23.19 14.50 1.52
N PRO A 96 -23.65 13.27 1.86
CA PRO A 96 -24.90 13.12 2.58
C PRO A 96 -24.85 13.91 3.89
N PRO A 97 -26.00 14.43 4.36
CA PRO A 97 -26.05 15.10 5.66
C PRO A 97 -25.58 14.12 6.75
N PRO A 98 -24.88 14.62 7.79
CA PRO A 98 -24.39 13.78 8.85
C PRO A 98 -25.54 13.07 9.58
N PRO A 99 -25.39 11.78 9.92
CA PRO A 99 -26.43 11.00 10.60
C PRO A 99 -26.63 11.51 12.03
N ASP A 100 -27.81 11.34 12.62
CA ASP A 100 -28.04 11.81 13.99
C ASP A 100 -27.23 10.99 15.01
N LYS A 101 -26.43 11.69 15.82
CA LYS A 101 -25.48 11.12 16.79
C LYS A 101 -26.07 10.14 17.79
N TYR A 102 -27.34 10.29 18.15
CA TYR A 102 -27.98 9.46 19.18
C TYR A 102 -28.77 8.29 18.61
N THR A 103 -29.04 8.28 17.30
CA THR A 103 -29.86 7.26 16.63
C THR A 103 -29.09 6.46 15.59
N CYS A 104 -27.91 6.91 15.17
CA CYS A 104 -27.06 6.20 14.22
C CYS A 104 -26.42 4.94 14.81
N SER A 105 -25.99 4.04 13.93
CA SER A 105 -25.24 2.86 14.34
C SER A 105 -23.85 3.26 14.89
N PRO A 106 -23.25 2.47 15.80
CA PRO A 106 -21.91 2.76 16.33
C PRO A 106 -20.86 2.93 15.22
N THR A 107 -20.96 2.16 14.14
CA THR A 107 -20.05 2.25 13.00
C THR A 107 -20.18 3.59 12.26
N GLU A 108 -21.41 4.04 12.00
CA GLU A 108 -21.67 5.35 11.38
C GLU A 108 -21.20 6.48 12.30
N TYR A 109 -21.44 6.36 13.61
CA TYR A 109 -20.96 7.33 14.58
C TYR A 109 -19.44 7.50 14.51
N LEU A 110 -18.68 6.40 14.53
CA LEU A 110 -17.23 6.43 14.42
C LEU A 110 -16.77 7.07 13.09
N ASN A 111 -17.38 6.67 11.99
CA ASN A 111 -17.02 7.15 10.65
C ASN A 111 -17.25 8.64 10.45
N PHE A 112 -18.37 9.17 10.95
CA PHE A 112 -18.73 10.57 10.73
C PHE A 112 -18.21 11.54 11.79
N TYR A 113 -18.06 11.08 13.04
CA TYR A 113 -17.74 11.98 14.16
C TYR A 113 -16.34 11.80 14.73
N ILE A 114 -15.80 10.57 14.75
CA ILE A 114 -14.48 10.32 15.37
C ILE A 114 -13.36 10.30 14.34
N TYR A 115 -13.50 9.50 13.28
CA TYR A 115 -12.43 9.27 12.30
C TYR A 115 -11.97 10.52 11.55
N PRO A 116 -12.82 11.51 11.20
CA PRO A 116 -12.36 12.71 10.52
C PRO A 116 -11.32 13.51 11.30
N THR A 117 -11.37 13.45 12.63
CA THR A 117 -10.40 14.12 13.51
C THR A 117 -9.28 13.18 13.96
N LEU A 118 -9.61 11.92 14.22
CA LEU A 118 -8.67 10.93 14.74
C LEU A 118 -7.63 10.48 13.70
N LEU A 119 -8.03 10.28 12.43
CA LEU A 119 -7.11 9.78 11.40
C LEU A 119 -5.98 10.79 11.10
N PRO A 120 -6.26 12.10 10.91
CA PRO A 120 -5.19 13.09 10.77
C PRO A 120 -4.30 13.19 12.02
N ALA A 121 -4.88 13.05 13.22
CA ALA A 121 -4.12 13.06 14.47
C ALA A 121 -3.13 11.89 14.55
N LEU A 122 -3.57 10.69 14.16
CA LEU A 122 -2.71 9.50 14.07
C LEU A 122 -1.60 9.67 13.03
N GLU A 123 -1.92 10.24 11.86
CA GLU A 123 -0.91 10.53 10.83
C GLU A 123 0.16 11.51 11.36
N ALA A 124 -0.28 12.60 12.01
CA ALA A 124 0.63 13.59 12.60
C ALA A 124 1.49 12.97 13.71
N MET A 125 0.90 12.12 14.56
CA MET A 125 1.63 11.39 15.59
C MET A 125 2.71 10.47 15.00
N LEU A 126 2.41 9.74 13.93
CA LEU A 126 3.39 8.88 13.26
C LEU A 126 4.53 9.69 12.64
N LYS A 127 4.23 10.85 12.05
CA LYS A 127 5.26 11.79 11.54
C LYS A 127 6.16 12.26 12.68
N GLN A 128 5.59 12.66 13.81
CA GLN A 128 6.36 13.07 14.99
C GLN A 128 7.20 11.93 15.57
N ALA A 129 6.63 10.73 15.67
CA ALA A 129 7.34 9.53 16.12
C ALA A 129 8.56 9.21 15.24
N LYS A 130 8.46 9.46 13.93
CA LYS A 130 9.60 9.33 13.01
C LYS A 130 10.69 10.36 13.30
N VAL A 131 10.33 11.63 13.54
CA VAL A 131 11.27 12.70 13.90
C VAL A 131 12.01 12.37 15.21
N GLU A 132 11.30 11.82 16.19
CA GLU A 132 11.86 11.42 17.49
C GLU A 132 12.61 10.07 17.45
N LYS A 133 12.71 9.45 16.26
CA LYS A 133 13.39 8.17 16.04
C LYS A 133 12.81 7.03 16.87
N CYS A 134 11.50 7.05 17.10
CA CYS A 134 10.78 6.03 17.86
C CYS A 134 10.83 4.64 17.23
N PHE A 135 10.98 4.56 15.91
CA PHE A 135 11.08 3.27 15.20
C PHE A 135 12.49 2.67 15.19
N GLU A 136 13.52 3.46 15.52
CA GLU A 136 14.92 3.04 15.50
C GLU A 136 15.45 2.68 16.90
N ARG A 137 14.90 3.33 17.94
CA ARG A 137 15.39 3.21 19.32
C ARG A 137 14.44 2.34 20.16
N LYS A 138 15.00 1.39 20.91
CA LYS A 138 14.24 0.53 21.84
C LYS A 138 13.57 1.29 23.00
N ARG A 139 14.03 2.50 23.33
CA ARG A 139 13.45 3.35 24.39
C ARG A 139 13.42 4.79 23.90
N THR A 140 12.24 5.41 23.99
CA THR A 140 12.04 6.83 23.68
C THR A 140 11.27 7.53 24.79
N LYS A 141 11.43 8.84 24.87
CA LYS A 141 10.66 9.69 25.79
C LYS A 141 9.30 10.11 25.21
N PHE A 142 9.08 9.81 23.92
CA PHE A 142 7.85 10.14 23.21
C PHE A 142 6.67 9.35 23.80
N ASN A 143 5.66 10.05 24.28
CA ASN A 143 4.39 9.43 24.64
C ASN A 143 3.35 9.70 23.56
N ALA A 144 3.04 8.66 22.78
CA ALA A 144 2.06 8.70 21.70
C ALA A 144 0.66 9.11 22.18
N CYS A 145 0.24 8.62 23.35
CA CYS A 145 -1.08 8.93 23.91
C CYS A 145 -1.18 10.39 24.36
N ASP A 146 -0.13 10.93 24.99
CA ASP A 146 -0.11 12.34 25.40
C ASP A 146 -0.15 13.24 24.17
N TYR A 147 0.64 12.92 23.14
CA TYR A 147 0.65 13.65 21.88
C TYR A 147 -0.74 13.65 21.21
N LEU A 148 -1.39 12.48 21.12
CA LEU A 148 -2.74 12.38 20.55
C LEU A 148 -3.75 13.19 21.36
N THR A 149 -3.67 13.15 22.69
CA THR A 149 -4.57 13.90 23.57
C THR A 149 -4.40 15.40 23.37
N GLU A 150 -3.17 15.90 23.32
CA GLU A 150 -2.86 17.30 23.05
C GLU A 150 -3.33 17.74 21.65
N TYR A 151 -3.10 16.89 20.64
CA TYR A 151 -3.52 17.14 19.27
C TYR A 151 -5.05 17.23 19.19
N LEU A 152 -5.76 16.24 19.71
CA LEU A 152 -7.22 16.22 19.72
C LEU A 152 -7.79 17.38 20.53
N TYR A 153 -7.16 17.78 21.63
CA TYR A 153 -7.59 18.95 22.40
C TYR A 153 -7.48 20.25 21.59
N ARG A 154 -6.38 20.43 20.84
CA ARG A 154 -6.15 21.63 20.01
C ARG A 154 -7.05 21.71 18.78
N TYR A 155 -7.32 20.57 18.15
CA TYR A 155 -8.01 20.51 16.84
C TYR A 155 -9.46 20.04 16.95
N ASN A 156 -10.03 19.98 18.15
CA ASN A 156 -11.44 19.66 18.35
C ASN A 156 -12.35 20.84 18.00
N PHE A 157 -12.47 21.14 16.70
CA PHE A 157 -13.41 22.13 16.18
C PHE A 157 -14.88 21.72 16.36
N GLN A 158 -15.18 20.45 16.68
CA GLN A 158 -16.53 19.90 16.70
C GLN A 158 -17.02 19.46 18.09
N ILE A 159 -16.14 19.35 19.09
CA ILE A 159 -16.51 18.95 20.47
C ILE A 159 -16.71 20.17 21.40
N LEU A 160 -16.26 21.36 20.99
CA LEU A 160 -16.45 22.60 21.76
C LEU A 160 -17.86 23.23 21.67
N PHE A 161 -18.82 22.63 20.96
CA PHE A 161 -20.23 23.04 21.03
C PHE A 161 -21.00 22.43 22.21
N PHE A 162 -20.30 21.77 23.15
CA PHE A 162 -20.88 21.16 24.35
C PHE A 162 -20.36 21.75 25.67
N CYS A 163 -19.81 22.96 25.66
CA CYS A 163 -19.71 23.81 26.86
C CYS A 163 -20.46 25.12 26.66
#